data_AF-A0A4R1R0N9-F1
#
_entry.id   AF-A0A4R1R0N9-F1
#
_cell.length_a   1.000
_cell.length_b   1.000
_cell.length_c   1.000
_cell.angle_alpha   90.00
_cell.angle_beta   90.00
_cell.angle_gamma   90.00
#
_symmetry.space_group_name_H-M   'P 1'
#
loop_
_entity.id
_entity.type
_entity.pdbx_description
1 polymer ?
#
loop_
_entity_poly.entity_id
_entity_poly.type
_entity_poly.pdbx_seq_one_letter_code
_entity_poly.pdbx_strand_id
1 'polypeptide(L)'
;MVAVIVILVLLLAVLFIGFLAVSAIREKVRSFSRLAWGTDSVTEGIEKMQEEYASTPKSVSAMTSLYLPKITADFPEFKYDEMKGRAENVLVSYLMGKDKEDASLLKDGNQELKDKLRSEIEMNRAAGIREHFESVEIHRTEIAAYQKKQGRCIITFQASVQYYGYDSDRDGKVTKGNKSRLTQSKYNIHLIYIQDRNLVEEERDFGLGLNCPNCGAPISGLGAKVCEYCGTPVLELNIKVWTFSDVREVQ
;
A
#
# COMPACT_ATOMS: atom_id res chain seq x y z
N MET A 1 37.06 13.08 64.38
CA MET A 1 36.05 12.01 64.54
C MET A 1 34.62 12.52 64.33
N VAL A 2 34.15 13.56 65.03
CA VAL A 2 32.76 14.04 64.92
C VAL A 2 32.36 14.47 63.49
N ALA A 3 33.21 15.23 62.78
CA ALA A 3 32.91 15.67 61.41
C ALA A 3 32.77 14.51 60.41
N VAL A 4 33.54 13.44 60.58
CA VAL A 4 33.47 12.24 59.71
C VAL A 4 32.15 11.50 59.94
N ILE A 5 31.70 11.39 61.19
CA ILE A 5 30.43 10.77 61.56
C ILE A 5 29.26 11.56 60.97
N VAL A 6 29.29 12.90 61.04
CA VAL A 6 28.24 13.77 60.48
C VAL A 6 28.12 13.59 58.96
N ILE A 7 29.23 13.54 58.23
CA ILE A 7 29.23 13.33 56.77
C ILE A 7 28.66 11.95 56.40
N LEU A 8 29.00 10.91 57.18
CA LEU A 8 28.54 9.55 56.94
C LEU A 8 27.02 9.39 57.16
N VAL A 9 26.49 10.08 58.18
CA VAL A 9 25.04 10.14 58.45
C VAL A 9 24.30 10.88 57.33
N LEU A 10 24.85 11.98 56.81
CA LEU A 10 24.24 12.71 55.70
C LEU A 10 24.22 11.88 54.41
N LEU A 11 25.29 11.14 54.11
CA LEU A 11 25.33 10.24 52.94
C LEU A 11 24.30 9.12 53.05
N LEU A 12 24.16 8.50 54.23
CA LEU A 12 23.14 7.48 54.46
C LEU A 12 21.71 8.04 54.33
N ALA A 13 21.47 9.26 54.81
CA ALA A 13 20.18 9.92 54.66
C ALA A 13 19.85 10.18 53.17
N VAL A 14 20.81 10.63 52.37
CA VAL A 14 20.61 10.84 50.92
C VAL A 14 20.34 9.52 50.20
N LEU A 15 21.08 8.46 50.51
CA LEU A 15 20.85 7.13 49.94
C LEU A 15 19.48 6.57 50.33
N PHE A 16 19.06 6.79 51.57
CA PHE A 16 17.74 6.36 52.06
C PHE A 16 16.61 7.12 51.38
N ILE A 17 16.73 8.45 51.23
CA ILE A 17 15.75 9.26 50.49
C ILE A 17 15.69 8.83 49.02
N GLY A 18 16.84 8.58 48.38
CA GLY A 18 16.91 8.06 47.02
C GLY A 18 16.22 6.70 46.88
N PHE A 19 16.45 5.80 47.84
CA PHE A 19 15.80 4.49 47.88
C PHE A 19 14.27 4.60 48.03
N LEU A 20 13.79 5.47 48.94
CA LEU A 20 12.35 5.72 49.11
C LEU A 20 11.72 6.32 47.85
N ALA A 21 12.40 7.25 47.17
CA ALA A 21 11.91 7.83 45.92
C ALA A 21 11.81 6.78 44.81
N VAL A 22 12.83 5.93 44.63
CA VAL A 22 12.81 4.85 43.65
C VAL A 22 11.72 3.83 43.97
N SER A 23 11.53 3.48 45.25
CA SER A 23 10.48 2.55 45.68
C SER A 23 9.08 3.12 45.40
N ALA A 24 8.84 4.40 45.74
CA ALA A 24 7.56 5.06 45.49
C ALA A 24 7.25 5.22 44.00
N ILE A 25 8.26 5.51 43.16
CA ILE A 25 8.10 5.56 41.70
C ILE A 25 7.76 4.17 41.17
N ARG A 26 8.44 3.12 41.64
CA ARG A 26 8.18 1.75 41.22
C ARG A 26 6.78 1.28 41.58
N GLU A 27 6.27 1.66 42.75
CA GLU A 27 4.89 1.38 43.17
C GLU A 27 3.87 2.16 42.35
N LYS A 28 4.12 3.45 42.04
CA LYS A 28 3.25 4.25 41.17
C LYS A 28 3.22 3.76 39.72
N VAL A 29 4.35 3.32 39.18
CA VAL A 29 4.40 2.75 37.82
C VAL A 29 3.62 1.43 37.78
N ARG A 30 3.75 0.58 38.79
CA ARG A 30 2.96 -0.65 38.92
C ARG A 30 1.47 -0.37 39.09
N SER A 31 1.08 0.61 39.90
CA SER A 31 -0.33 0.95 40.11
C SER A 31 -0.95 1.61 38.87
N PHE A 32 -0.21 2.44 38.14
CA PHE A 32 -0.66 3.01 36.88
C PHE A 32 -0.77 1.95 35.77
N SER A 33 0.18 1.00 35.71
CA SER A 33 0.12 -0.16 34.81
C SER A 33 -1.14 -1.01 35.04
N ARG A 34 -1.48 -1.29 36.30
CA ARG A 34 -2.71 -2.03 36.66
C ARG A 34 -3.97 -1.25 36.32
N LEU A 35 -3.98 0.06 36.52
CA LEU A 35 -5.16 0.90 36.30
C LEU A 35 -5.45 1.15 34.81
N ALA A 36 -4.39 1.27 33.99
CA ALA A 36 -4.52 1.56 32.56
C ALA A 36 -4.59 0.30 31.69
N TRP A 37 -3.87 -0.78 32.05
CA TRP A 37 -3.68 -1.95 31.18
C TRP A 37 -3.87 -3.32 31.85
N GLY A 38 -4.27 -3.37 33.13
CA GLY A 38 -4.62 -4.61 33.81
C GLY A 38 -3.49 -5.62 34.02
N THR A 39 -2.23 -5.24 33.75
CA THR A 39 -1.03 -6.09 33.91
C THR A 39 0.04 -5.38 34.74
N ASP A 40 0.93 -6.17 35.37
CA ASP A 40 1.98 -5.64 36.26
C ASP A 40 3.15 -4.99 35.52
N SER A 41 3.23 -5.12 34.19
CA SER A 41 4.30 -4.55 33.36
C SER A 41 3.77 -3.72 32.18
N VAL A 42 4.32 -2.52 32.04
CA VAL A 42 4.02 -1.59 30.94
C VAL A 42 4.44 -2.15 29.58
N THR A 43 5.49 -2.98 29.56
CA THR A 43 6.01 -3.62 28.35
C THR A 43 5.07 -4.68 27.80
N GLU A 44 4.52 -5.57 28.65
CA GLU A 44 3.53 -6.57 28.21
C GLU A 44 2.24 -5.89 27.72
N GLY A 45 1.81 -4.80 28.36
CA GLY A 45 0.65 -4.01 27.91
C GLY A 45 0.84 -3.40 26.52
N ILE A 46 2.05 -2.92 26.20
CA ILE A 46 2.38 -2.38 24.88
C ILE A 46 2.46 -3.50 23.83
N GLU A 47 3.07 -4.64 24.15
CA GLU A 47 3.17 -5.79 23.26
C GLU A 47 1.79 -6.36 22.93
N LYS A 48 0.93 -6.54 23.94
CA LYS A 48 -0.44 -7.04 23.75
C LYS A 48 -1.30 -6.11 22.90
N MET A 49 -1.19 -4.79 23.09
CA MET A 49 -1.82 -3.80 22.20
C MET A 49 -1.32 -3.96 20.77
N GLN A 50 0.00 -4.07 20.58
CA GLN A 50 0.59 -4.22 19.26
C GLN A 50 0.17 -5.50 18.55
N GLU A 51 0.02 -6.61 19.28
CA GLU A 51 -0.54 -7.86 18.76
C GLU A 51 -2.02 -7.71 18.40
N GLU A 52 -2.83 -7.06 19.25
CA GLU A 52 -4.25 -6.85 18.98
C GLU A 52 -4.46 -5.97 17.73
N TYR A 53 -3.69 -4.88 17.58
CA TYR A 53 -3.66 -4.05 16.37
C TYR A 53 -3.18 -4.81 15.13
N ALA A 54 -2.20 -5.71 15.27
CA ALA A 54 -1.72 -6.56 14.18
C ALA A 54 -2.76 -7.62 13.75
N SER A 55 -3.62 -8.05 14.67
CA SER A 55 -4.63 -9.10 14.42
C SER A 55 -5.97 -8.58 13.89
N THR A 56 -6.23 -7.27 14.00
CA THR A 56 -7.52 -6.68 13.59
C THR A 56 -7.46 -6.12 12.16
N PRO A 57 -8.27 -6.63 11.23
CA PRO A 57 -8.33 -6.10 9.87
C PRO A 57 -8.70 -4.61 9.83
N LYS A 58 -8.01 -3.84 8.99
CA LYS A 58 -8.39 -2.45 8.75
C LYS A 58 -9.76 -2.38 8.07
N SER A 59 -10.58 -1.40 8.48
CA SER A 59 -11.88 -1.14 7.86
C SER A 59 -11.72 -0.48 6.49
N VAL A 60 -12.57 -0.88 5.55
CA VAL A 60 -12.63 -0.27 4.21
C VAL A 60 -13.83 0.68 4.10
N SER A 61 -13.69 1.69 3.24
CA SER A 61 -14.81 2.54 2.81
C SER A 61 -15.80 1.72 1.99
N ALA A 62 -16.83 1.20 2.65
CA ALA A 62 -17.84 0.32 2.03
C ALA A 62 -18.95 1.11 1.32
N MET A 63 -18.60 1.84 0.25
CA MET A 63 -19.53 2.69 -0.51
C MET A 63 -20.15 1.99 -1.73
N THR A 64 -19.99 0.67 -1.85
CA THR A 64 -20.52 -0.15 -2.96
C THR A 64 -22.01 0.04 -3.18
N SER A 65 -22.83 0.04 -2.11
CA SER A 65 -24.28 0.22 -2.21
C SER A 65 -24.68 1.57 -2.82
N LEU A 66 -23.85 2.59 -2.65
CA LEU A 66 -24.07 3.93 -3.20
C LEU A 66 -23.60 4.05 -4.65
N TYR A 67 -22.44 3.49 -4.99
CA TYR A 67 -21.80 3.69 -6.29
C TYR A 67 -22.18 2.64 -7.32
N LEU A 68 -22.41 1.38 -6.92
CA LEU A 68 -22.71 0.30 -7.86
C LEU A 68 -23.95 0.59 -8.71
N PRO A 69 -25.09 1.07 -8.17
CA PRO A 69 -26.24 1.42 -9.00
C PRO A 69 -25.94 2.49 -10.06
N LYS A 70 -25.07 3.46 -9.72
CA LYS A 70 -24.65 4.53 -10.64
C LYS A 70 -23.76 3.97 -11.75
N ILE A 71 -22.79 3.12 -11.39
CA ILE A 71 -21.91 2.45 -12.33
C ILE A 71 -22.72 1.58 -13.29
N THR A 72 -23.65 0.76 -12.78
CA THR A 72 -24.49 -0.10 -13.63
C THR A 72 -25.43 0.69 -14.54
N ALA A 73 -25.90 1.86 -14.10
CA ALA A 73 -26.69 2.75 -14.96
C ALA A 73 -25.86 3.34 -16.12
N ASP A 74 -24.59 3.67 -15.86
CA ASP A 74 -23.67 4.17 -16.88
C ASP A 74 -23.12 3.06 -17.79
N PHE A 75 -22.90 1.87 -17.23
CA PHE A 75 -22.26 0.71 -17.84
C PHE A 75 -23.04 -0.57 -17.49
N PRO A 76 -24.15 -0.88 -18.19
CA PRO A 76 -24.98 -2.05 -17.90
C PRO A 76 -24.25 -3.40 -18.01
N GLU A 77 -23.16 -3.44 -18.79
CA GLU A 77 -22.30 -4.60 -18.96
C GLU A 77 -21.33 -4.84 -17.78
N PHE A 78 -21.17 -3.86 -16.88
CA PHE A 78 -20.23 -3.95 -15.77
C PHE A 78 -20.59 -5.09 -14.81
N LYS A 79 -19.66 -6.03 -14.62
CA LYS A 79 -19.81 -7.18 -13.71
C LYS A 79 -19.03 -6.95 -12.42
N TYR A 80 -19.72 -6.50 -11.38
CA TYR A 80 -19.10 -6.14 -10.11
C TYR A 80 -18.25 -7.27 -9.49
N ASP A 81 -18.83 -8.45 -9.31
CA ASP A 81 -18.12 -9.55 -8.62
C ASP A 81 -16.88 -10.02 -9.39
N GLU A 82 -16.96 -10.02 -10.73
CA GLU A 82 -15.82 -10.33 -11.59
C GLU A 82 -14.72 -9.27 -11.46
N MET A 83 -15.09 -7.99 -11.54
CA MET A 83 -14.13 -6.88 -11.45
C MET A 83 -13.50 -6.79 -10.06
N LYS A 84 -14.26 -7.09 -9.01
CA LYS A 84 -13.75 -7.22 -7.64
C LYS A 84 -12.71 -8.34 -7.54
N GLY A 85 -13.02 -9.55 -8.02
CA GLY A 85 -12.07 -10.67 -8.02
C GLY A 85 -10.80 -10.37 -8.84
N ARG A 86 -10.94 -9.66 -9.97
CA ARG A 86 -9.79 -9.18 -10.74
C ARG A 86 -8.98 -8.13 -9.97
N ALA A 87 -9.62 -7.20 -9.25
CA ALA A 87 -8.92 -6.20 -8.44
C ALA A 87 -8.09 -6.85 -7.32
N GLU A 88 -8.64 -7.89 -6.68
CA GLU A 88 -7.95 -8.69 -5.67
C GLU A 88 -6.74 -9.42 -6.27
N ASN A 89 -6.90 -10.06 -7.44
CA ASN A 89 -5.80 -10.71 -8.15
C ASN A 89 -4.71 -9.73 -8.60
N VAL A 90 -5.09 -8.53 -9.05
CA VAL A 90 -4.14 -7.46 -9.40
C VAL A 90 -3.34 -7.05 -8.19
N LEU A 91 -4.00 -6.80 -7.05
CA LEU A 91 -3.32 -6.44 -5.81
C LEU A 91 -2.34 -7.54 -5.36
N VAL A 92 -2.78 -8.80 -5.30
CA VAL A 92 -1.91 -9.92 -4.89
C VAL A 92 -0.72 -10.06 -5.83
N SER A 93 -0.96 -10.05 -7.15
CA SER A 93 0.15 -10.16 -8.12
C SER A 93 1.07 -8.95 -8.13
N TYR A 94 0.57 -7.75 -7.83
CA TYR A 94 1.39 -6.54 -7.65
C TYR A 94 2.33 -6.69 -6.45
N LEU A 95 1.80 -7.11 -5.29
CA LEU A 95 2.61 -7.33 -4.08
C LEU A 95 3.63 -8.46 -4.29
N MET A 96 3.23 -9.56 -4.95
CA MET A 96 4.16 -10.64 -5.32
C MET A 96 5.25 -10.17 -6.29
N GLY A 97 4.91 -9.30 -7.25
CA GLY A 97 5.88 -8.71 -8.17
C GLY A 97 6.91 -7.85 -7.44
N LYS A 98 6.49 -7.10 -6.43
CA LYS A 98 7.42 -6.36 -5.54
C LYS A 98 8.31 -7.32 -4.73
N ASP A 99 7.70 -8.32 -4.08
CA ASP A 99 8.38 -9.33 -3.26
C ASP A 99 9.46 -10.11 -4.02
N LYS A 100 9.16 -10.50 -5.27
CA LYS A 100 10.07 -11.27 -6.13
C LYS A 100 10.95 -10.40 -7.02
N GLU A 101 10.85 -9.07 -6.93
CA GLU A 101 11.50 -8.12 -7.82
C GLU A 101 11.25 -8.43 -9.32
N ASP A 102 10.04 -8.93 -9.65
CA ASP A 102 9.66 -9.38 -10.99
C ASP A 102 8.30 -8.81 -11.40
N ALA A 103 8.34 -7.75 -12.22
CA ALA A 103 7.14 -7.10 -12.74
C ALA A 103 6.32 -7.99 -13.69
N SER A 104 6.88 -9.09 -14.22
CA SER A 104 6.15 -10.00 -15.11
C SER A 104 5.08 -10.82 -14.38
N LEU A 105 5.15 -10.90 -13.06
CA LEU A 105 4.16 -11.58 -12.22
C LEU A 105 2.80 -10.86 -12.19
N LEU A 106 2.76 -9.57 -12.55
CA LEU A 106 1.52 -8.79 -12.64
C LEU A 106 0.63 -9.33 -13.79
N LYS A 107 -0.47 -9.99 -13.42
CA LYS A 107 -1.32 -10.75 -14.36
C LYS A 107 -2.29 -9.89 -15.17
N ASP A 108 -2.66 -8.73 -14.64
CA ASP A 108 -3.67 -7.83 -15.22
C ASP A 108 -3.30 -6.38 -14.90
N GLY A 109 -3.70 -5.46 -15.76
CA GLY A 109 -3.30 -4.06 -15.70
C GLY A 109 -2.81 -3.50 -17.03
N ASN A 110 -2.99 -2.19 -17.18
CA ASN A 110 -2.51 -1.43 -18.32
C ASN A 110 -0.99 -1.22 -18.25
N GLN A 111 -0.44 -0.55 -19.26
CA GLN A 111 0.99 -0.27 -19.34
C GLN A 111 1.47 0.66 -18.20
N GLU A 112 0.63 1.61 -17.77
CA GLU A 112 0.95 2.54 -16.67
C GLU A 112 1.19 1.79 -15.36
N LEU A 113 0.34 0.83 -15.01
CA LEU A 113 0.50 0.02 -13.81
C LEU A 113 1.77 -0.85 -13.87
N LYS A 114 2.07 -1.41 -15.04
CA LYS A 114 3.28 -2.22 -15.26
C LYS A 114 4.55 -1.38 -15.11
N ASP A 115 4.57 -0.19 -15.70
CA ASP A 115 5.73 0.71 -15.62
C ASP A 115 5.90 1.26 -14.20
N LYS A 116 4.79 1.52 -13.49
CA LYS A 116 4.83 1.87 -12.07
C LYS A 116 5.49 0.77 -11.23
N LEU A 117 5.04 -0.48 -11.37
CA LEU A 117 5.61 -1.62 -10.64
C LEU A 117 7.11 -1.77 -10.94
N ARG A 118 7.50 -1.68 -12.22
CA ARG A 118 8.91 -1.74 -12.63
C ARG A 118 9.73 -0.63 -11.97
N SER A 119 9.24 0.60 -12.01
CA SER A 119 9.90 1.75 -11.40
C SER A 119 10.08 1.59 -9.89
N GLU A 120 9.06 1.12 -9.18
CA GLU A 120 9.16 0.83 -7.73
C GLU A 120 10.22 -0.25 -7.42
N ILE A 121 10.26 -1.34 -8.21
CA ILE A 121 11.28 -2.39 -8.07
C ILE A 121 12.69 -1.83 -8.32
N GLU A 122 12.86 -1.03 -9.38
CA GLU A 122 14.16 -0.42 -9.72
C GLU A 122 14.64 0.55 -8.65
N MET A 123 13.74 1.39 -8.11
CA MET A 123 14.05 2.32 -7.02
C MET A 123 14.51 1.58 -5.76
N ASN A 124 13.79 0.51 -5.37
CA ASN A 124 14.17 -0.31 -4.23
C ASN A 124 15.52 -1.00 -4.44
N ARG A 125 15.75 -1.57 -5.62
CA ARG A 125 17.03 -2.21 -5.97
C ARG A 125 18.19 -1.24 -5.92
N ALA A 126 18.00 -0.02 -6.41
CA ALA A 126 18.98 1.06 -6.33
C ALA A 126 19.26 1.47 -4.88
N ALA A 127 18.23 1.52 -4.04
CA ALA A 127 18.35 1.76 -2.59
C ALA A 127 18.94 0.56 -1.81
N GLY A 128 19.06 -0.62 -2.45
CA GLY A 128 19.51 -1.85 -1.79
C GLY A 128 18.48 -2.43 -0.82
N ILE A 129 17.20 -2.11 -1.01
CA ILE A 129 16.07 -2.55 -0.19
C ILE A 129 15.29 -3.62 -0.95
N ARG A 130 14.85 -4.65 -0.23
CA ARG A 130 13.88 -5.65 -0.69
C ARG A 130 12.67 -5.61 0.23
N GLU A 131 11.51 -5.32 -0.33
CA GLU A 131 10.23 -5.39 0.40
C GLU A 131 9.71 -6.82 0.32
N HIS A 132 9.29 -7.38 1.45
CA HIS A 132 8.74 -8.74 1.53
C HIS A 132 7.26 -8.70 1.92
N PHE A 133 6.47 -9.53 1.25
CA PHE A 133 5.03 -9.66 1.48
C PHE A 133 4.65 -11.14 1.59
N GLU A 134 4.79 -11.73 2.78
CA GLU A 134 4.52 -13.15 2.99
C GLU A 134 3.09 -13.40 3.44
N SER A 135 2.47 -14.48 2.94
CA SER A 135 1.11 -14.93 3.31
C SER A 135 0.05 -13.84 3.17
N VAL A 136 0.02 -13.18 2.01
CA VAL A 136 -0.98 -12.15 1.69
C VAL A 136 -2.39 -12.73 1.72
N GLU A 137 -3.26 -12.14 2.53
CA GLU A 137 -4.67 -12.49 2.63
C GLU A 137 -5.53 -11.22 2.57
N ILE A 138 -6.58 -11.25 1.75
CA ILE A 138 -7.53 -10.13 1.61
C ILE A 138 -8.76 -10.45 2.44
N HIS A 139 -9.11 -9.56 3.36
CA HIS A 139 -10.28 -9.75 4.23
C HIS A 139 -11.55 -9.19 3.60
N ARG A 140 -11.46 -8.00 2.98
CA ARG A 140 -12.61 -7.32 2.42
C ARG A 140 -12.20 -6.38 1.30
N THR A 141 -12.97 -6.39 0.22
CA THR A 141 -12.83 -5.45 -0.90
C THR A 141 -14.19 -4.84 -1.22
N GLU A 142 -14.24 -3.51 -1.34
CA GLU A 142 -15.44 -2.72 -1.62
C GLU A 142 -15.11 -1.59 -2.62
N ILE A 143 -16.13 -1.03 -3.29
CA ILE A 143 -15.97 0.22 -4.01
C ILE A 143 -15.92 1.37 -3.00
N ALA A 144 -14.80 2.08 -2.99
CA ALA A 144 -14.60 3.26 -2.15
C ALA A 144 -15.01 4.55 -2.87
N ALA A 145 -14.86 4.62 -4.19
CA ALA A 145 -15.18 5.80 -4.97
C ALA A 145 -15.53 5.47 -6.42
N TYR A 146 -16.34 6.34 -7.03
CA TYR A 146 -16.58 6.39 -8.47
C TYR A 146 -16.51 7.83 -8.96
N GLN A 147 -15.61 8.11 -9.89
CA GLN A 147 -15.33 9.46 -10.39
C GLN A 147 -15.37 9.48 -11.92
N LYS A 148 -16.03 10.50 -12.47
CA LYS A 148 -15.97 10.82 -13.90
C LYS A 148 -15.10 12.06 -14.08
N LYS A 149 -14.05 11.95 -14.88
CA LYS A 149 -13.17 13.05 -15.28
C LYS A 149 -13.13 13.08 -16.80
N GLN A 150 -12.82 14.23 -17.41
CA GLN A 150 -12.90 14.48 -18.85
C GLN A 150 -12.40 13.28 -19.69
N GLY A 151 -13.33 12.54 -20.33
CA GLY A 151 -13.02 11.36 -21.15
C GLY A 151 -12.71 10.05 -20.42
N ARG A 152 -12.76 9.98 -19.08
CA ARG A 152 -12.48 8.78 -18.28
C ARG A 152 -13.41 8.57 -17.08
N CYS A 153 -13.73 7.30 -16.82
CA CYS A 153 -14.42 6.84 -15.62
C CYS A 153 -13.45 6.04 -14.76
N ILE A 154 -13.42 6.32 -13.45
CA ILE A 154 -12.51 5.69 -12.49
C ILE A 154 -13.34 5.09 -11.37
N ILE A 155 -13.21 3.79 -11.17
CA ILE A 155 -13.74 3.05 -10.02
C ILE A 155 -12.54 2.74 -9.12
N THR A 156 -12.61 3.16 -7.85
CA THR A 156 -11.61 2.82 -6.85
C THR A 156 -12.15 1.67 -5.99
N PHE A 157 -11.54 0.50 -6.12
CA PHE A 157 -11.70 -0.57 -5.14
C PHE A 157 -10.77 -0.31 -3.97
N GLN A 158 -11.24 -0.53 -2.75
CA GLN A 158 -10.41 -0.52 -1.55
C GLN A 158 -10.45 -1.89 -0.91
N ALA A 159 -9.27 -2.49 -0.74
CA ALA A 159 -9.08 -3.79 -0.13
C ALA A 159 -8.39 -3.65 1.24
N SER A 160 -8.86 -4.36 2.25
CA SER A 160 -8.12 -4.60 3.50
C SER A 160 -7.37 -5.91 3.40
N VAL A 161 -6.10 -5.87 3.79
CA VAL A 161 -5.13 -6.92 3.51
C VAL A 161 -4.29 -7.16 4.75
N GLN A 162 -4.01 -8.43 5.05
CA GLN A 162 -2.98 -8.83 6.00
C GLN A 162 -1.84 -9.55 5.30
N TYR A 163 -0.63 -9.40 5.85
CA TYR A 163 0.57 -10.12 5.43
C TYR A 163 1.66 -9.97 6.50
N TYR A 164 2.67 -10.83 6.46
CA TYR A 164 3.92 -10.59 7.18
C TYR A 164 4.82 -9.71 6.31
N GLY A 165 4.95 -8.45 6.71
CA GLY A 165 5.63 -7.39 5.94
C GLY A 165 6.92 -6.95 6.59
N TYR A 166 8.02 -7.01 5.85
CA TYR A 166 9.33 -6.53 6.31
C TYR A 166 10.21 -6.13 5.14
N ASP A 167 11.17 -5.24 5.40
CA ASP A 167 12.19 -4.85 4.44
C ASP A 167 13.51 -5.51 4.83
N SER A 168 14.27 -5.98 3.83
CA SER A 168 15.64 -6.46 4.03
C SER A 168 16.63 -5.72 3.16
N ASP A 169 17.89 -5.70 3.58
CA ASP A 169 18.99 -5.32 2.69
C ASP A 169 19.32 -6.46 1.69
N ARG A 170 20.38 -6.26 0.89
CA ARG A 170 20.88 -7.24 -0.08
C ARG A 170 21.42 -8.52 0.57
N ASP A 171 21.86 -8.45 1.82
CA ASP A 171 22.39 -9.57 2.58
C ASP A 171 21.27 -10.34 3.32
N GLY A 172 20.02 -9.89 3.19
CA GLY A 172 18.84 -10.51 3.79
C GLY A 172 18.63 -10.13 5.26
N LYS A 173 19.39 -9.15 5.77
CA LYS A 173 19.19 -8.63 7.12
C LYS A 173 17.98 -7.70 7.12
N VAL A 174 17.07 -7.92 8.08
CA VAL A 174 15.87 -7.09 8.23
C VAL A 174 16.26 -5.68 8.65
N THR A 175 15.83 -4.69 7.87
CA THR A 175 16.07 -3.26 8.10
C THR A 175 14.84 -2.56 8.65
N LYS A 176 13.64 -3.06 8.35
CA LYS A 176 12.35 -2.51 8.81
C LYS A 176 11.29 -3.61 8.89
N GLY A 177 10.30 -3.43 9.77
CA GLY A 177 9.21 -4.40 9.95
C GLY A 177 9.60 -5.59 10.82
N ASN A 178 8.75 -6.62 10.82
CA ASN A 178 8.95 -7.82 11.63
C ASN A 178 8.40 -9.05 10.90
N LYS A 179 9.23 -10.09 10.77
CA LYS A 179 8.88 -11.36 10.10
C LYS A 179 7.77 -12.15 10.81
N SER A 180 7.64 -12.00 12.13
CA SER A 180 6.70 -12.77 12.94
C SER A 180 5.44 -11.99 13.32
N ARG A 181 5.29 -10.74 12.86
CA ARG A 181 4.14 -9.91 13.19
C ARG A 181 3.31 -9.62 11.95
N LEU A 182 2.00 -9.83 12.05
CA LEU A 182 1.07 -9.44 11.00
C LEU A 182 1.07 -7.92 10.83
N THR A 183 1.03 -7.51 9.57
CA THR A 183 0.81 -6.14 9.13
C THR A 183 -0.58 -6.08 8.53
N GLN A 184 -1.36 -5.09 8.96
CA GLN A 184 -2.70 -4.82 8.45
C GLN A 184 -2.66 -3.53 7.64
N SER A 185 -2.97 -3.63 6.35
CA SER A 185 -2.91 -2.50 5.40
C SER A 185 -4.18 -2.38 4.57
N LYS A 186 -4.33 -1.22 3.94
CA LYS A 186 -5.41 -0.96 2.99
C LYS A 186 -4.79 -0.54 1.67
N TYR A 187 -5.37 -1.02 0.58
CA TYR A 187 -4.93 -0.65 -0.76
C TYR A 187 -6.09 -0.12 -1.57
N ASN A 188 -5.86 0.99 -2.26
CA ASN A 188 -6.71 1.46 -3.33
C ASN A 188 -6.22 0.88 -4.66
N ILE A 189 -7.13 0.27 -5.41
CA ILE A 189 -6.90 -0.28 -6.75
C ILE A 189 -7.80 0.49 -7.71
N HIS A 190 -7.23 1.10 -8.74
CA HIS A 190 -7.96 1.89 -9.72
C HIS A 190 -8.29 1.06 -10.95
N LEU A 191 -9.57 0.97 -11.26
CA LEU A 191 -10.11 0.43 -12.48
C LEU A 191 -10.63 1.58 -13.34
N ILE A 192 -10.08 1.74 -14.54
CA ILE A 192 -10.40 2.86 -15.44
C ILE A 192 -11.08 2.38 -16.72
N TYR A 193 -11.98 3.22 -17.23
CA TYR A 193 -12.58 3.11 -18.54
C TYR A 193 -12.40 4.42 -19.28
N ILE A 194 -11.83 4.37 -20.49
CA ILE A 194 -11.60 5.56 -21.31
C ILE A 194 -12.73 5.67 -22.34
N GLN A 195 -13.53 6.74 -22.22
CA GLN A 195 -14.68 7.03 -23.08
C GLN A 195 -14.27 7.80 -24.34
N ASP A 196 -13.35 8.76 -24.20
CA ASP A 196 -12.85 9.60 -25.31
C ASP A 196 -11.34 9.78 -25.19
N ARG A 197 -10.59 9.37 -26.23
CA ARG A 197 -9.11 9.44 -26.25
C ARG A 197 -8.59 10.85 -26.37
N ASN A 198 -9.25 11.64 -27.21
CA ASN A 198 -8.76 12.95 -27.61
C ASN A 198 -8.75 13.91 -26.40
N LEU A 199 -9.63 13.68 -25.42
CA LEU A 199 -9.70 14.43 -24.16
C LEU A 199 -8.77 13.90 -23.06
N VAL A 200 -8.31 12.64 -23.14
CA VAL A 200 -7.38 12.04 -22.15
C VAL A 200 -5.92 12.31 -22.52
N GLU A 201 -5.62 12.51 -23.80
CA GLU A 201 -4.30 12.92 -24.28
C GLU A 201 -3.89 14.32 -23.80
N GLU A 202 -4.84 15.23 -23.61
CA GLU A 202 -4.58 16.56 -23.04
C GLU A 202 -4.09 16.48 -21.56
N GLU A 203 -4.42 15.41 -20.82
CA GLU A 203 -3.87 15.15 -19.47
C GLU A 203 -2.48 14.45 -19.51
N ARG A 204 -2.06 13.92 -20.68
CA ARG A 204 -0.75 13.25 -20.87
C ARG A 204 0.24 14.15 -21.61
N ASP A 205 0.47 15.36 -21.09
CA ASP A 205 1.52 16.27 -21.56
C ASP A 205 2.95 15.82 -21.17
N PHE A 206 3.22 14.51 -21.30
CA PHE A 206 4.54 13.90 -21.24
C PHE A 206 4.72 12.97 -22.44
N GLY A 207 4.90 13.56 -23.63
CA GLY A 207 6.07 13.33 -24.49
C GLY A 207 6.53 11.92 -24.87
N LEU A 208 5.70 10.88 -24.78
CA LEU A 208 6.01 9.57 -25.37
C LEU A 208 5.33 9.47 -26.73
N GLY A 209 5.98 10.04 -27.74
CA GLY A 209 5.61 9.81 -29.13
C GLY A 209 5.55 8.31 -29.40
N LEU A 210 4.38 7.80 -29.77
CA LEU A 210 4.25 6.43 -30.22
C LEU A 210 5.08 6.26 -31.49
N ASN A 211 6.22 5.58 -31.40
CA ASN A 211 7.00 5.26 -32.59
C ASN A 211 6.39 4.04 -33.27
N CYS A 212 6.29 4.09 -34.60
CA CYS A 212 5.85 2.97 -35.40
C CYS A 212 6.78 1.76 -35.16
N PRO A 213 6.25 0.58 -34.82
CA PRO A 213 7.08 -0.61 -34.58
C PRO A 213 7.77 -1.12 -35.84
N ASN A 214 7.32 -0.72 -37.03
CA ASN A 214 7.92 -1.15 -38.29
C ASN A 214 9.05 -0.24 -38.78
N CYS A 215 8.94 1.08 -38.61
CA CYS A 215 9.93 2.02 -39.16
C CYS A 215 10.51 3.01 -38.14
N GLY A 216 10.05 2.99 -36.88
CA GLY A 216 10.49 3.91 -35.84
C GLY A 216 10.00 5.34 -35.97
N ALA A 217 9.21 5.67 -37.01
CA ALA A 217 8.71 7.02 -37.21
C ALA A 217 7.65 7.39 -36.17
N PRO A 218 7.62 8.66 -35.70
CA PRO A 218 6.62 9.12 -34.76
C PRO A 218 5.24 9.07 -35.40
N ILE A 219 4.27 8.48 -34.69
CA ILE A 219 2.87 8.43 -35.11
C ILE A 219 2.21 9.74 -34.66
N SER A 220 1.71 10.49 -35.63
CA SER A 220 1.16 11.85 -35.55
C SER A 220 -0.19 11.99 -34.82
N GLY A 221 -0.63 10.95 -34.10
CA GLY A 221 -1.85 10.97 -33.29
C GLY A 221 -2.36 9.57 -32.94
N LEU A 222 -2.89 9.40 -31.73
CA LEU A 222 -3.40 8.17 -31.12
C LEU A 222 -4.76 7.70 -31.69
N GLY A 223 -4.92 7.85 -33.01
CA GLY A 223 -6.05 7.38 -33.84
C GLY A 223 -5.65 7.10 -35.30
N ALA A 224 -4.37 7.18 -35.65
CA ALA A 224 -3.87 6.81 -36.97
C ALA A 224 -3.96 5.29 -37.14
N LYS A 225 -4.84 4.82 -38.02
CA LYS A 225 -4.98 3.38 -38.36
C LYS A 225 -3.81 2.86 -39.20
N VAL A 226 -3.00 3.77 -39.74
CA VAL A 226 -1.88 3.48 -40.63
C VAL A 226 -0.77 4.49 -40.35
N CYS A 227 0.48 4.02 -40.28
CA CYS A 227 1.65 4.87 -40.19
C CYS A 227 1.79 5.69 -41.47
N GLU A 228 1.81 7.02 -41.36
CA GLU A 228 1.94 7.94 -42.50
C GLU A 228 3.27 7.79 -43.26
N TYR A 229 4.30 7.22 -42.62
CA TYR A 229 5.64 7.10 -43.20
C TYR A 229 5.87 5.77 -43.93
N CYS A 230 5.45 4.65 -43.37
CA CYS A 230 5.72 3.32 -43.95
C CYS A 230 4.47 2.55 -44.38
N GLY A 231 3.28 3.10 -44.16
CA GLY A 231 2.02 2.47 -44.54
C GLY A 231 1.63 1.27 -43.67
N THR A 232 2.37 0.97 -42.59
CA THR A 232 2.01 -0.14 -41.69
C THR A 232 0.72 0.17 -40.94
N PRO A 233 -0.28 -0.72 -40.97
CA PRO A 233 -1.46 -0.58 -40.14
C PRO A 233 -1.06 -0.54 -38.66
N VAL A 234 -1.48 0.50 -37.96
CA VAL A 234 -1.28 0.63 -36.52
C VAL A 234 -2.56 0.14 -35.86
N LEU A 235 -2.43 -0.89 -35.03
CA LEU A 235 -3.56 -1.42 -34.27
C LEU A 235 -3.98 -0.38 -33.23
N GLU A 236 -5.17 0.18 -33.40
CA GLU A 236 -5.86 0.89 -32.32
C GLU A 236 -6.01 -0.09 -31.15
N LEU A 237 -5.23 0.09 -30.07
CA LEU A 237 -5.46 -0.62 -28.81
C LEU A 237 -6.90 -0.34 -28.40
N ASN A 238 -7.81 -1.30 -28.42
CA ASN A 238 -9.22 -1.07 -28.09
C ASN A 238 -9.36 -0.68 -26.62
N ILE A 239 -9.37 0.62 -26.30
CA ILE A 239 -9.45 1.11 -24.92
C ILE A 239 -10.88 1.16 -24.35
N LYS A 240 -11.88 0.67 -25.10
CA LYS A 240 -13.27 0.57 -24.64
C LYS A 240 -13.45 -0.65 -23.73
N VAL A 241 -12.48 -0.89 -22.85
CA VAL A 241 -12.46 -2.01 -21.92
C VAL A 241 -11.94 -1.49 -20.59
N TRP A 242 -12.53 -2.00 -19.50
CA TRP A 242 -12.06 -1.74 -18.15
C TRP A 242 -10.63 -2.27 -17.95
N THR A 243 -9.72 -1.40 -17.51
CA THR A 243 -8.32 -1.76 -17.27
C THR A 243 -7.85 -1.24 -15.91
N PHE A 244 -7.01 -2.00 -15.21
CA PHE A 244 -6.42 -1.54 -13.95
C PHE A 244 -5.23 -0.63 -14.23
N SER A 245 -5.18 0.53 -13.61
CA SER A 245 -4.15 1.55 -13.88
C SER A 245 -3.25 1.86 -12.70
N ASP A 246 -3.67 1.53 -11.48
CA ASP A 246 -2.95 1.95 -10.27
C ASP A 246 -3.27 1.03 -9.09
N VAL A 247 -2.26 0.78 -8.26
CA VAL A 247 -2.36 0.13 -6.95
C VAL A 247 -1.57 0.97 -5.95
N ARG A 248 -2.21 1.42 -4.87
CA ARG A 248 -1.56 2.25 -3.84
C ARG A 248 -1.99 1.85 -2.45
N GLU A 249 -1.03 1.76 -1.55
CA GLU A 249 -1.31 1.65 -0.12
C GLU A 249 -1.89 2.97 0.40
N VAL A 250 -2.88 2.87 1.30
CA VAL A 250 -3.50 4.01 1.98
C VAL A 250 -3.53 3.77 3.49
N GLN A 251 -3.32 4.84 4.26
CA GLN A 251 -3.22 4.74 5.72
C GLN A 251 -4.56 4.49 6.41
#